data_AF-A0A1C2XTJ6-F1
#
_entry.id   AF-A0A1C2XTJ6-F1
#
_cell.length_a   1.000
_cell.length_b   1.000
_cell.length_c   1.000
_cell.angle_alpha   90.00
_cell.angle_beta   90.00
_cell.angle_gamma   90.00
#
_symmetry.space_group_name_H-M   'P 1'
#
loop_
_entity.id
_entity.type
_entity.pdbx_description
1 polymer ?
#
loop_
_entity_poly.entity_id
_entity_poly.type
_entity_poly.pdbx_seq_one_letter_code
_entity_poly.pdbx_strand_id
1 'polypeptide(L)'
;MNALKECKAWKIGEKCKIKEWAGIYEIGCFHQYGQGENSFVKVNVYKLKKDGSRNGMNTSVDIGLLLPLDAKQPSIDNNGLSAQEYAKQAFSCGFAKSDFFRTTSESIVKIVSISNTGRVKVQGLTIKKGIQARSKKIDKVKIYSQEDYIVNFANLEYFLDGNEMTFSPRLHDGKWNFSHSCQYLKPVDMKLTRLLD
;
A
#
# COMPACT_ATOMS: atom_id res chain seq x y z
N MET A 1 24.04 15.16 -21.19
CA MET A 1 23.79 14.43 -19.93
C MET A 1 25.11 13.81 -19.50
N ASN A 2 25.69 14.27 -18.40
CA ASN A 2 26.95 13.69 -17.90
C ASN A 2 26.61 12.50 -17.00
N ALA A 3 26.96 11.29 -17.41
CA ALA A 3 26.85 10.11 -16.57
C ALA A 3 27.97 10.18 -15.52
N LEU A 4 27.61 10.44 -14.26
CA LEU A 4 28.57 10.44 -13.16
C LEU A 4 28.96 8.99 -12.85
N LYS A 5 30.23 8.75 -12.51
CA LYS A 5 30.72 7.42 -12.06
C LYS A 5 30.47 7.19 -10.56
N GLU A 6 30.37 8.28 -9.78
CA GLU A 6 30.16 8.28 -8.33
C GLU A 6 29.35 9.53 -7.94
N CYS A 7 28.52 9.43 -6.90
CA CYS A 7 27.81 10.56 -6.33
C CYS A 7 27.53 10.33 -4.83
N LYS A 8 27.82 11.30 -3.96
CA LYS A 8 27.61 11.20 -2.50
C LYS A 8 28.14 9.89 -1.90
N ALA A 9 29.36 9.50 -2.28
CA ALA A 9 30.04 8.25 -1.89
C ALA A 9 29.43 6.94 -2.43
N TRP A 10 28.39 6.99 -3.27
CA TRP A 10 27.83 5.82 -3.97
C TRP A 10 28.48 5.60 -5.33
N LYS A 11 28.79 4.35 -5.67
CA LYS A 11 29.45 3.98 -6.94
C LYS A 11 28.57 3.10 -7.83
N ILE A 12 28.80 3.18 -9.15
CA ILE A 12 28.21 2.23 -10.11
C ILE A 12 28.68 0.80 -9.78
N GLY A 13 27.77 -0.16 -9.83
CA GLY A 13 28.00 -1.56 -9.47
C GLY A 13 27.88 -1.85 -7.97
N GLU A 14 27.73 -0.83 -7.14
CA GLU A 14 27.56 -1.01 -5.70
C GLU A 14 26.17 -1.58 -5.37
N LYS A 15 26.15 -2.50 -4.40
CA LYS A 15 24.92 -3.12 -3.90
C LYS A 15 24.37 -2.32 -2.74
N CYS A 16 23.08 -2.04 -2.77
CA CYS A 16 22.40 -1.24 -1.78
C CYS A 16 21.01 -1.81 -1.46
N LYS A 17 20.42 -1.29 -0.38
CA LYS A 17 19.00 -1.34 -0.12
C LYS A 17 18.39 -0.01 -0.56
N ILE A 18 17.09 0.00 -0.82
CA ILE A 18 16.33 1.23 -1.02
C ILE A 18 15.39 1.35 0.17
N LYS A 19 15.33 2.54 0.78
CA LYS A 19 14.44 2.84 1.91
C LYS A 19 13.02 2.41 1.54
N GLU A 20 12.38 1.67 2.45
CA GLU A 20 10.99 1.18 2.35
C GLU A 20 10.75 0.11 1.27
N TRP A 21 11.75 -0.24 0.46
CA TRP A 21 11.62 -1.22 -0.61
C TRP A 21 12.23 -2.57 -0.23
N ALA A 22 11.58 -3.65 -0.65
CA ALA A 22 12.04 -5.00 -0.37
C ALA A 22 13.05 -5.50 -1.41
N GLY A 23 14.22 -5.93 -0.93
CA GLY A 23 15.25 -6.62 -1.73
C GLY A 23 16.60 -5.90 -1.68
N ILE A 24 17.52 -6.42 -2.50
CA ILE A 24 18.84 -5.83 -2.75
C ILE A 24 18.84 -5.33 -4.18
N TYR A 25 19.48 -4.18 -4.38
CA TYR A 25 19.56 -3.49 -5.65
C TYR A 25 21.01 -3.20 -5.99
N GLU A 26 21.32 -3.10 -7.27
CA GLU A 26 22.63 -2.71 -7.77
C GLU A 26 22.55 -1.40 -8.55
N ILE A 27 23.47 -0.48 -8.28
CA ILE A 27 23.51 0.83 -8.92
C ILE A 27 24.00 0.67 -10.37
N GLY A 28 23.18 1.11 -11.31
CA GLY A 28 23.50 1.09 -12.74
C GLY A 28 24.16 2.37 -13.22
N CYS A 29 23.53 3.52 -12.94
CA CYS A 29 24.05 4.84 -13.32
C CYS A 29 23.40 5.96 -12.51
N PHE A 30 24.01 7.14 -12.56
CA PHE A 30 23.54 8.36 -11.94
C PHE A 30 23.08 9.35 -13.00
N HIS A 31 21.92 9.96 -12.78
CA HIS A 31 21.35 11.01 -13.62
C HIS A 31 21.20 12.28 -12.78
N GLN A 32 21.99 13.30 -13.09
CA GLN A 32 21.84 14.62 -12.48
C GLN A 32 20.93 15.50 -13.35
N TYR A 33 19.94 16.11 -12.72
CA TYR A 33 19.00 17.04 -13.32
C TYR A 33 19.18 18.41 -12.66
N GLY A 34 18.92 19.49 -13.42
CA GLY A 34 19.10 20.87 -12.96
C GLY A 34 20.56 21.37 -13.01
N GLN A 35 20.75 22.64 -12.63
CA GLN A 35 22.06 23.30 -12.54
C GLN A 35 22.16 24.08 -11.22
N GLY A 36 23.37 24.20 -10.67
CA GLY A 36 23.64 24.93 -9.42
C GLY A 36 22.98 24.29 -8.19
N GLU A 37 22.46 25.14 -7.29
CA GLU A 37 21.84 24.75 -6.01
C GLU A 37 20.54 23.94 -6.17
N ASN A 38 19.90 24.00 -7.34
CA ASN A 38 18.66 23.27 -7.65
C ASN A 38 18.91 21.92 -8.32
N SER A 39 20.15 21.42 -8.30
CA SER A 39 20.45 20.12 -8.90
C SER A 39 20.00 18.96 -8.00
N PHE A 40 19.34 17.96 -8.58
CA PHE A 40 18.97 16.73 -7.90
C PHE A 40 19.43 15.51 -8.69
N VAL A 41 19.72 14.43 -7.99
CA VAL A 41 20.29 13.22 -8.58
C VAL A 41 19.32 12.06 -8.42
N LYS A 42 18.95 11.46 -9.55
CA LYS A 42 18.29 10.16 -9.60
C LYS A 42 19.32 9.07 -9.87
N VAL A 43 19.08 7.91 -9.27
CA VAL A 43 19.92 6.72 -9.43
C VAL A 43 19.11 5.64 -10.11
N ASN A 44 19.61 5.15 -11.24
CA ASN A 44 19.05 3.98 -11.89
C ASN A 44 19.59 2.74 -11.20
N VAL A 45 18.69 1.88 -10.75
CA VAL A 45 19.00 0.70 -9.97
C VAL A 45 18.32 -0.54 -10.55
N TYR A 46 19.00 -1.68 -10.43
CA TYR A 46 18.50 -2.97 -10.87
C TYR A 46 18.23 -3.85 -9.65
N LYS A 47 17.00 -4.35 -9.51
CA LYS A 47 16.70 -5.31 -8.45
C LYS A 47 17.45 -6.61 -8.70
N LEU A 48 18.15 -7.13 -7.70
CA LEU A 48 18.84 -8.41 -7.81
C LEU A 48 17.90 -9.59 -7.50
N LYS A 49 18.02 -10.65 -8.28
CA LYS A 49 17.40 -11.95 -8.01
C LYS A 49 18.15 -12.68 -6.89
N LYS A 50 17.60 -13.81 -6.43
CA LYS A 50 18.23 -14.64 -5.39
C LYS A 50 19.62 -15.17 -5.78
N ASP A 51 19.84 -15.42 -7.07
CA ASP A 51 21.13 -15.85 -7.63
C ASP A 51 22.13 -14.69 -7.82
N GLY A 52 21.75 -13.45 -7.47
CA GLY A 52 22.57 -12.26 -7.62
C GLY A 52 22.53 -11.63 -9.02
N SER A 53 21.82 -12.23 -9.99
CA SER A 53 21.65 -11.64 -11.32
C SER A 53 20.68 -10.45 -11.29
N ARG A 54 20.89 -9.49 -12.20
CA ARG A 54 19.99 -8.33 -12.35
C ARG A 54 18.64 -8.76 -12.92
N ASN A 55 17.57 -8.15 -12.42
CA ASN A 55 16.29 -8.14 -13.13
C ASN A 55 16.42 -7.28 -14.39
N GLY A 56 15.76 -7.67 -15.49
CA GLY A 56 15.85 -6.96 -16.77
C GLY A 56 15.24 -5.56 -16.74
N MET A 57 14.33 -5.30 -15.79
CA MET A 57 13.75 -3.98 -15.57
C MET A 57 14.58 -3.20 -14.55
N ASN A 58 14.91 -1.96 -14.90
CA ASN A 58 15.46 -0.97 -13.97
C ASN A 58 14.37 -0.03 -13.44
N THR A 59 14.73 0.74 -12.43
CA THR A 59 13.90 1.80 -11.89
C THR A 59 14.79 2.96 -11.45
N SER A 60 14.24 4.17 -11.44
CA SER A 60 14.95 5.39 -11.02
C SER A 60 14.45 5.83 -9.64
N VAL A 61 15.36 5.98 -8.68
CA VAL A 61 15.05 6.45 -7.32
C VAL A 61 15.84 7.70 -6.98
N ASP A 62 15.40 8.44 -5.97
CA ASP A 62 16.21 9.52 -5.41
C ASP A 62 17.45 8.95 -4.71
N ILE A 63 18.61 9.59 -4.89
CA ILE A 63 19.85 9.16 -4.22
C ILE A 63 19.72 9.16 -2.70
N GLY A 64 18.89 10.05 -2.13
CA GLY A 64 18.63 10.10 -0.68
C GLY A 64 17.85 8.91 -0.12
N LEU A 65 17.31 8.04 -0.97
CA LEU A 65 16.62 6.82 -0.57
C LEU A 65 17.54 5.60 -0.52
N LEU A 66 18.79 5.71 -0.97
CA LEU A 66 19.74 4.61 -0.92
C LEU A 66 20.20 4.36 0.52
N LEU A 67 20.26 3.09 0.89
CA LEU A 67 20.69 2.61 2.19
C LEU A 67 21.83 1.59 2.01
N PRO A 68 22.88 1.65 2.84
CA PRO A 68 23.89 0.58 2.92
C PRO A 68 23.26 -0.79 3.20
N LEU A 69 23.95 -1.87 2.85
CA LEU A 69 23.42 -3.24 3.04
C LEU A 69 23.22 -3.62 4.51
N ASP A 70 24.01 -3.06 5.42
CA ASP A 70 23.92 -3.23 6.87
C ASP A 70 22.90 -2.29 7.51
N ALA A 71 22.48 -1.22 6.81
CA ALA A 71 21.46 -0.31 7.31
C ALA A 71 20.11 -1.01 7.51
N LYS A 72 19.44 -0.63 8.61
CA LYS A 72 18.11 -1.12 8.96
C LYS A 72 17.06 -0.42 8.10
N GLN A 73 16.06 -1.18 7.64
CA GLN A 73 14.85 -0.60 7.06
C GLN A 73 14.04 0.11 8.15
N PRO A 74 13.35 1.22 7.84
CA PRO A 74 12.43 1.83 8.78
C PRO A 74 11.35 0.83 9.21
N SER A 75 11.07 0.80 10.50
CA SER A 75 10.11 -0.11 11.14
C SER A 75 8.92 0.60 11.78
N ILE A 76 8.88 1.92 11.69
CA ILE A 76 7.82 2.79 12.20
C ILE A 76 7.37 3.75 11.09
N ASP A 77 6.10 4.13 11.10
CA ASP A 77 5.56 5.15 10.21
C ASP A 77 5.84 6.58 10.73
N ASN A 78 5.37 7.58 9.99
CA ASN A 78 5.53 8.99 10.37
C ASN A 78 4.80 9.36 11.67
N ASN A 79 3.87 8.53 12.15
CA ASN A 79 3.16 8.72 13.41
C ASN A 79 3.82 7.93 14.56
N GLY A 80 4.97 7.29 14.32
CA GLY A 80 5.66 6.48 15.32
C GLY A 80 5.04 5.10 15.55
N LEU A 81 4.14 4.65 14.69
CA LEU A 81 3.45 3.36 14.84
C LEU A 81 4.19 2.26 14.08
N SER A 82 4.38 1.12 14.74
CA SER A 82 4.73 -0.13 14.06
C SER A 82 3.57 -0.61 13.17
N ALA A 83 3.87 -1.51 12.24
CA ALA A 83 2.84 -2.11 11.38
C ALA A 83 1.71 -2.79 12.18
N GLN A 84 2.04 -3.41 13.32
CA GLN A 84 1.06 -4.06 14.18
C GLN A 84 0.14 -3.04 14.86
N GLU A 85 0.72 -1.98 15.43
CA GLU A 85 -0.05 -0.94 16.12
C GLU A 85 -0.97 -0.21 15.15
N TYR A 86 -0.43 0.17 13.98
CA TYR A 86 -1.24 0.76 12.92
C TYR A 86 -2.39 -0.16 12.51
N ALA A 87 -2.12 -1.45 12.25
CA ALA A 87 -3.16 -2.40 11.85
C ALA A 87 -4.25 -2.54 12.93
N LYS A 88 -3.87 -2.63 14.21
CA LYS A 88 -4.83 -2.71 15.33
C LYS A 88 -5.71 -1.46 15.43
N GLN A 89 -5.14 -0.27 15.21
CA GLN A 89 -5.89 0.99 15.24
C GLN A 89 -6.82 1.09 14.02
N ALA A 90 -6.26 0.92 12.82
CA ALA A 90 -6.94 1.08 11.54
C ALA A 90 -8.09 0.09 11.33
N PHE A 91 -7.93 -1.14 11.83
CA PHE A 91 -8.90 -2.23 11.65
C PHE A 91 -9.58 -2.64 12.95
N SER A 92 -9.63 -1.73 13.93
CA SER A 92 -10.21 -1.94 15.27
C SER A 92 -11.68 -2.36 15.25
N CYS A 93 -12.47 -1.91 14.27
CA CYS A 93 -13.87 -2.32 14.09
C CYS A 93 -14.02 -3.78 13.62
N GLY A 94 -12.91 -4.46 13.30
CA GLY A 94 -12.90 -5.84 12.85
C GLY A 94 -13.33 -6.03 11.40
N PHE A 95 -13.41 -4.97 10.60
CA PHE A 95 -13.69 -5.00 9.17
C PHE A 95 -12.69 -4.13 8.39
N ALA A 96 -12.57 -4.39 7.09
CA ALA A 96 -11.75 -3.60 6.17
C ALA A 96 -12.41 -3.51 4.79
N LYS A 97 -11.99 -2.55 3.97
CA LYS A 97 -12.31 -2.51 2.55
C LYS A 97 -11.18 -3.16 1.77
N SER A 98 -11.53 -3.96 0.78
CA SER A 98 -10.57 -4.45 -0.21
C SER A 98 -11.10 -4.17 -1.60
N ASP A 99 -10.18 -3.93 -2.52
CA ASP A 99 -10.44 -3.78 -3.96
C ASP A 99 -10.74 -5.12 -4.66
N PHE A 100 -11.41 -6.08 -3.99
CA PHE A 100 -11.96 -7.24 -4.69
C PHE A 100 -12.86 -6.69 -5.80
N PHE A 101 -12.45 -6.88 -7.06
CA PHE A 101 -13.30 -6.62 -8.21
C PHE A 101 -14.47 -7.60 -8.16
N ARG A 102 -15.49 -7.27 -7.37
CA ARG A 102 -16.87 -7.61 -7.69
C ARG A 102 -17.41 -6.34 -8.32
N THR A 103 -17.77 -6.42 -9.59
CA THR A 103 -18.20 -5.34 -10.50
C THR A 103 -19.35 -4.46 -9.98
N THR A 104 -19.86 -4.72 -8.78
CA THR A 104 -21.05 -4.10 -8.19
C THR A 104 -20.81 -3.38 -6.86
N SER A 105 -19.65 -3.50 -6.18
CA SER A 105 -19.38 -2.76 -4.92
C SER A 105 -17.94 -2.88 -4.39
N GLU A 106 -17.46 -1.86 -3.64
CA GLU A 106 -16.33 -2.04 -2.72
C GLU A 106 -16.68 -3.16 -1.73
N SER A 107 -15.90 -4.25 -1.74
CA SER A 107 -16.20 -5.42 -0.92
C SER A 107 -15.63 -5.23 0.49
N ILE A 108 -16.53 -5.03 1.45
CA ILE A 108 -16.19 -5.12 2.87
C ILE A 108 -15.72 -6.56 3.15
N VAL A 109 -14.64 -6.70 3.91
CA VAL A 109 -14.10 -7.99 4.36
C VAL A 109 -14.02 -8.02 5.88
N LYS A 110 -14.12 -9.24 6.43
CA LYS A 110 -13.96 -9.47 7.86
C LYS A 110 -12.47 -9.58 8.18
N ILE A 111 -12.02 -8.88 9.22
CA ILE A 111 -10.70 -9.14 9.81
C ILE A 111 -10.80 -10.40 10.67
N VAL A 112 -10.03 -11.42 10.30
CA VAL A 112 -9.93 -12.68 11.04
C VAL A 112 -8.87 -12.58 12.13
N SER A 113 -7.70 -12.04 11.81
CA SER A 113 -6.59 -11.91 12.76
C SER A 113 -5.56 -10.88 12.32
N ILE A 114 -4.83 -10.30 13.28
CA ILE A 114 -3.67 -9.45 13.04
C ILE A 114 -2.45 -10.08 13.72
N SER A 115 -1.39 -10.36 12.97
CA SER A 115 -0.17 -10.98 13.51
C SER A 115 0.70 -9.99 14.30
N ASN A 116 1.68 -10.51 15.03
CA ASN A 116 2.72 -9.70 15.72
C ASN A 116 3.60 -8.91 14.76
N THR A 117 3.69 -9.31 13.50
CA THR A 117 4.40 -8.58 12.45
C THR A 117 3.51 -7.60 11.69
N GLY A 118 2.26 -7.43 12.13
CA GLY A 118 1.26 -6.58 11.49
C GLY A 118 0.60 -7.19 10.25
N ARG A 119 0.82 -8.47 9.91
CA ARG A 119 0.08 -9.09 8.80
C ARG A 119 -1.40 -9.18 9.15
N VAL A 120 -2.25 -8.79 8.21
CA VAL A 120 -3.70 -8.76 8.41
C VAL A 120 -4.33 -9.88 7.61
N LYS A 121 -4.97 -10.80 8.32
CA LYS A 121 -5.72 -11.88 7.71
C LYS A 121 -7.18 -11.49 7.60
N VAL A 122 -7.75 -11.62 6.41
CA VAL A 122 -9.13 -11.26 6.11
C VAL A 122 -9.87 -12.39 5.41
N GLN A 123 -11.20 -12.35 5.47
CA GLN A 123 -12.07 -13.22 4.71
C GLN A 123 -13.21 -12.40 4.09
N GLY A 124 -13.65 -12.79 2.90
CA GLY A 124 -14.79 -12.18 2.26
C GLY A 124 -16.07 -12.37 3.09
N LEU A 125 -17.03 -11.48 2.88
CA LEU A 125 -18.36 -11.62 3.46
C LEU A 125 -19.45 -11.15 2.51
N THR A 126 -20.64 -11.68 2.73
CA THR A 126 -21.89 -11.20 2.11
C THR A 126 -22.81 -10.67 3.21
N ILE A 127 -23.21 -9.40 3.09
CA ILE A 127 -24.02 -8.71 4.09
C ILE A 127 -25.50 -9.09 3.93
N LYS A 128 -26.15 -9.41 5.04
CA LYS A 128 -27.59 -9.67 5.14
C LYS A 128 -28.39 -8.46 5.60
N LYS A 129 -27.86 -7.76 6.62
CA LYS A 129 -28.56 -6.68 7.34
C LYS A 129 -27.55 -5.78 8.06
N GLY A 130 -27.97 -4.57 8.44
CA GLY A 130 -27.13 -3.58 9.13
C GLY A 130 -26.63 -2.46 8.20
N ILE A 131 -27.21 -2.36 7.01
CA ILE A 131 -26.96 -1.32 6.02
C ILE A 131 -28.18 -0.41 5.94
N GLN A 132 -27.98 0.91 6.04
CA GLN A 132 -29.03 1.92 5.90
C GLN A 132 -28.78 2.79 4.66
N ALA A 133 -29.78 2.93 3.79
CA ALA A 133 -29.65 3.82 2.63
C ALA A 133 -29.54 5.28 3.06
N ARG A 134 -28.60 6.03 2.48
CA ARG A 134 -28.56 7.48 2.62
C ARG A 134 -29.38 8.08 1.48
N SER A 135 -30.51 8.72 1.79
CA SER A 135 -31.26 9.42 0.75
C SER A 135 -30.42 10.56 0.18
N LYS A 136 -30.34 10.61 -1.16
CA LYS A 136 -29.71 11.73 -1.87
C LYS A 136 -30.57 12.98 -1.68
N LYS A 137 -29.96 14.08 -1.22
CA LYS A 137 -30.47 15.41 -1.60
C LYS A 137 -30.30 15.53 -3.11
N ILE A 138 -31.40 15.76 -3.81
CA ILE A 138 -31.42 15.97 -5.26
C ILE A 138 -30.85 17.35 -5.55
N ASP A 139 -29.61 17.43 -6.00
CA ASP A 139 -29.11 18.62 -6.71
C ASP A 139 -29.51 18.49 -8.19
N LYS A 140 -30.30 19.45 -8.67
CA LYS A 140 -31.02 19.43 -9.96
C LYS A 140 -30.15 19.38 -11.23
N VAL A 141 -28.82 19.17 -11.13
CA VAL A 141 -27.89 19.33 -12.25
C VAL A 141 -27.04 18.07 -12.54
N LYS A 142 -27.00 17.06 -11.67
CA LYS A 142 -26.20 15.84 -11.90
C LYS A 142 -26.89 14.57 -11.41
N ILE A 143 -27.33 13.74 -12.36
CA ILE A 143 -27.73 12.35 -12.08
C ILE A 143 -26.45 11.52 -11.96
N TYR A 144 -26.09 11.14 -10.74
CA TYR A 144 -25.15 10.04 -10.51
C TYR A 144 -25.98 8.83 -10.06
N SER A 145 -25.89 7.69 -10.76
CA SER A 145 -26.58 6.44 -10.43
C SER A 145 -25.92 5.66 -9.28
N GLN A 146 -25.52 6.35 -8.20
CA GLN A 146 -24.85 5.76 -7.05
C GLN A 146 -25.62 6.04 -5.77
N GLU A 147 -25.99 5.00 -5.03
CA GLU A 147 -26.50 5.14 -3.67
C GLU A 147 -25.38 4.85 -2.67
N ASP A 148 -25.18 5.78 -1.73
CA ASP A 148 -24.32 5.57 -0.57
C ASP A 148 -25.16 4.95 0.54
N TYR A 149 -24.65 3.88 1.13
CA TYR A 149 -25.24 3.25 2.30
C TYR A 149 -24.36 3.43 3.54
N ILE A 150 -24.98 3.68 4.68
CA ILE A 150 -24.32 3.73 5.99
C ILE A 150 -24.28 2.32 6.57
N VAL A 151 -23.09 1.86 6.97
CA VAL A 151 -22.88 0.54 7.57
C VAL A 151 -22.72 0.67 9.08
N ASN A 152 -23.59 0.02 9.85
CA ASN A 152 -23.43 -0.12 11.29
C ASN A 152 -22.64 -1.40 11.61
N PHE A 153 -21.32 -1.28 11.75
CA PHE A 153 -20.44 -2.43 11.99
C PHE A 153 -20.75 -3.21 13.28
N ALA A 154 -21.33 -2.57 14.31
CA ALA A 154 -21.65 -3.24 15.58
C ALA A 154 -22.81 -4.24 15.43
N ASN A 155 -23.74 -3.96 14.52
CA ASN A 155 -24.97 -4.75 14.30
C ASN A 155 -25.01 -5.39 12.90
N LEU A 156 -23.84 -5.57 12.27
CA LEU A 156 -23.75 -6.12 10.92
C LEU A 156 -24.04 -7.62 10.94
N GLU A 157 -25.07 -8.05 10.22
CA GLU A 157 -25.36 -9.48 10.00
C GLU A 157 -24.80 -9.89 8.63
N TYR A 158 -24.00 -10.95 8.58
CA TYR A 158 -23.32 -11.40 7.35
C TYR A 158 -23.09 -12.91 7.34
N PHE A 159 -22.73 -13.45 6.18
CA PHE A 159 -22.10 -14.76 6.02
C PHE A 159 -20.65 -14.57 5.56
N LEU A 160 -19.75 -15.45 5.99
CA LEU A 160 -18.38 -15.50 5.47
C LEU A 160 -18.38 -16.22 4.12
N ASP A 161 -17.64 -15.69 3.16
CA ASP A 161 -17.47 -16.29 1.85
C ASP A 161 -15.99 -16.38 1.44
N GLY A 162 -15.68 -17.36 0.58
CA GLY A 162 -14.34 -17.56 0.03
C GLY A 162 -13.27 -18.00 1.05
N ASN A 163 -12.03 -18.01 0.57
CA ASN A 163 -10.85 -18.39 1.35
C ASN A 163 -10.27 -17.19 2.10
N GLU A 164 -9.59 -17.47 3.22
CA GLU A 164 -8.83 -16.46 3.94
C GLU A 164 -7.64 -15.96 3.11
N MET A 165 -7.35 -14.65 3.19
CA MET A 165 -6.23 -14.01 2.53
C MET A 165 -5.40 -13.21 3.54
N THR A 166 -4.08 -13.22 3.36
CA THR A 166 -3.15 -12.52 4.25
C THR A 166 -2.49 -11.35 3.52
N PHE A 167 -2.78 -10.14 3.99
CA PHE A 167 -2.17 -8.91 3.52
C PHE A 167 -0.91 -8.62 4.32
N SER A 168 0.18 -8.32 3.61
CA SER A 168 1.47 -7.99 4.23
C SER A 168 1.67 -6.49 4.34
N PRO A 169 2.22 -5.99 5.46
CA PRO A 169 2.53 -4.59 5.60
C PRO A 169 3.65 -4.16 4.65
N ARG A 170 3.51 -2.95 4.13
CA ARG A 170 4.47 -2.22 3.30
C ARG A 170 4.48 -0.78 3.78
N LEU A 171 5.64 -0.31 4.23
CA LEU A 171 5.82 1.10 4.50
C LEU A 171 6.11 1.78 3.16
N HIS A 172 5.42 2.87 2.85
CA HIS A 172 5.72 3.69 1.68
C HIS A 172 5.41 5.16 2.00
N ASP A 173 6.39 6.02 1.77
CA ASP A 173 6.38 7.44 2.11
C ASP A 173 6.03 7.67 3.58
N GLY A 174 6.57 6.81 4.43
CA GLY A 174 6.31 6.81 5.87
C GLY A 174 4.85 6.50 6.25
N LYS A 175 4.08 5.79 5.41
CA LYS A 175 2.72 5.31 5.71
C LYS A 175 2.60 3.80 5.53
N TRP A 176 1.95 3.13 6.46
CA TRP A 176 1.66 1.70 6.35
C TRP A 176 0.55 1.44 5.34
N ASN A 177 0.83 0.51 4.43
CA ASN A 177 -0.12 -0.04 3.47
C ASN A 177 -0.12 -1.56 3.61
N PHE A 178 -1.22 -2.20 3.22
CA PHE A 178 -1.40 -3.64 3.32
C PHE A 178 -1.74 -4.19 1.95
N SER A 179 -0.87 -5.04 1.41
CA SER A 179 -1.06 -5.60 0.07
C SER A 179 -0.97 -7.12 0.03
N HIS A 180 -1.72 -7.70 -0.89
CA HIS A 180 -1.68 -9.10 -1.26
C HIS A 180 -1.75 -9.20 -2.78
N SER A 181 -0.69 -9.67 -3.42
CA SER A 181 -0.58 -9.67 -4.89
C SER A 181 -0.79 -8.26 -5.48
N CYS A 182 -1.90 -8.01 -6.18
CA CYS A 182 -2.25 -6.70 -6.76
C CYS A 182 -3.37 -5.99 -5.98
N GLN A 183 -3.79 -6.53 -4.84
CA GLN A 183 -4.90 -6.04 -4.03
C GLN A 183 -4.41 -5.26 -2.81
N TYR A 184 -5.23 -4.31 -2.38
CA TYR A 184 -4.94 -3.44 -1.25
C TYR A 184 -6.05 -3.49 -0.22
N LEU A 185 -5.64 -3.54 1.04
CA LEU A 185 -6.53 -3.44 2.19
C LEU A 185 -6.54 -1.99 2.69
N LYS A 186 -7.74 -1.42 2.81
CA LYS A 186 -7.97 -0.07 3.32
C LYS A 186 -8.84 -0.13 4.57
N PRO A 187 -8.66 0.81 5.51
CA PRO A 187 -9.62 0.99 6.61
C PRO A 187 -11.03 1.17 6.05
N VAL A 188 -12.03 0.60 6.71
CA VAL A 188 -13.43 0.90 6.36
C VAL A 188 -13.75 2.34 6.73
N ASP A 189 -14.43 3.03 5.83
CA ASP A 189 -15.27 4.17 6.22
C ASP A 189 -16.70 3.65 6.45
N MET A 190 -17.55 4.48 7.07
CA MET A 190 -18.95 4.13 7.34
C MET A 190 -19.83 4.04 6.08
N LYS A 191 -19.27 4.19 4.87
CA LYS A 191 -20.01 4.31 3.62
C LYS A 191 -19.70 3.16 2.67
N LEU A 192 -20.75 2.56 2.13
CA LEU A 192 -20.66 1.62 1.02
C LEU A 192 -21.30 2.25 -0.21
N THR A 193 -20.53 2.43 -1.27
CA THR A 193 -21.04 2.95 -2.55
C THR A 193 -21.37 1.77 -3.46
N ARG A 194 -22.62 1.69 -3.92
CA ARG A 194 -23.08 0.70 -4.91
C ARG A 194 -23.37 1.41 -6.23
N LEU A 195 -22.92 0.81 -7.34
CA LEU A 195 -23.39 1.20 -8.68
C LEU A 195 -24.82 0.67 -8.82
N LEU A 196 -25.78 1.54 -9.15
CA LEU A 196 -27.11 1.09 -9.53
C LEU A 196 -26.99 0.37 -10.87
N ASP A 197 -27.48 -0.88 -10.91
CA ASP A 197 -27.57 -1.72 -12.10
C ASP A 197 -28.51 -1.11 -13.15
#